data_AF-A0A531KLT8-F1
#
_entry.id   AF-A0A531KLT8-F1
#
_cell.length_a   1.000
_cell.length_b   1.000
_cell.length_c   1.000
_cell.angle_alpha   90.00
_cell.angle_beta   90.00
_cell.angle_gamma   90.00
#
_symmetry.space_group_name_H-M   'P 1'
#
loop_
_entity.id
_entity.type
_entity.pdbx_description
1 polymer ?
#
loop_
_entity_poly.entity_id
_entity_poly.type
_entity_poly.pdbx_seq_one_letter_code
_entity_poly.pdbx_strand_id
1 'polypeptide(L)' 'IRHNPVLKAFRDRLVEAGKPNIVAVVATMRKLLTILNAIVRDQKPWQTA' A
#
# COMPACT_ATOMS: atom_id res chain seq x y z
N ILE A 1 9.08 4.43 -15.35
CA ILE A 1 8.46 3.56 -14.31
C ILE A 1 8.52 4.33 -12.99
N ARG A 2 7.39 4.89 -12.54
CA ARG A 2 7.34 5.81 -11.39
C ARG A 2 7.13 4.98 -10.13
N HIS A 3 8.18 4.73 -9.35
CA HIS A 3 8.05 4.05 -8.06
C HIS A 3 7.37 5.00 -7.09
N ASN A 4 6.14 4.68 -6.66
CA ASN A 4 5.44 5.48 -5.65
C ASN A 4 6.27 5.49 -4.35
N PRO A 5 6.79 6.65 -3.92
CA PRO A 5 7.69 6.74 -2.76
C PRO A 5 6.99 6.30 -1.46
N VAL A 6 5.66 6.42 -1.41
CA VAL A 6 4.81 5.94 -0.30
C VAL A 6 4.93 4.43 -0.10
N LEU A 7 4.96 3.64 -1.19
CA LEU A 7 5.13 2.19 -1.07
C LEU A 7 6.52 1.82 -0.56
N LYS A 8 7.56 2.57 -0.97
CA LYS A 8 8.92 2.34 -0.49
C LYS A 8 9.04 2.65 1.00
N ALA A 9 8.51 3.79 1.46
CA ALA A 9 8.51 4.17 2.87
C ALA A 9 7.68 3.20 3.75
N PHE A 10 6.57 2.69 3.22
CA PHE A 10 5.74 1.71 3.93
C PHE A 10 6.43 0.34 4.03
N ARG A 11 7.13 -0.07 2.97
CA ARG A 11 7.96 -1.28 2.97
C ARG A 11 9.13 -1.14 3.94
N ASP A 12 9.85 -0.02 3.90
CA ASP A 12 10.96 0.30 4.81
C ASP A 12 10.49 0.22 6.27
N ARG A 13 9.39 0.89 6.63
CA ARG A 13 8.80 0.80 7.98
C ARG A 13 8.46 -0.62 8.43
N LEU A 14 7.99 -1.48 7.52
CA LEU A 14 7.68 -2.87 7.88
C LEU A 14 8.95 -3.72 8.05
N VAL A 15 9.98 -3.43 7.27
CA VAL A 15 11.29 -4.11 7.37
C VAL A 15 12.01 -3.67 8.66
N GLU A 16 11.98 -2.37 8.99
CA GLU A 16 12.49 -1.84 10.26
C GLU A 16 11.74 -2.41 11.48
N ALA A 17 10.44 -2.71 11.33
CA ALA A 17 9.65 -3.40 12.35
C ALA A 17 10.00 -4.91 12.50
N GLY A 18 11.02 -5.42 11.80
CA GLY A 18 11.49 -6.80 11.88
C GLY A 18 10.63 -7.82 11.14
N LYS A 19 9.68 -7.37 10.30
CA LYS A 19 8.80 -8.30 9.56
C LYS A 19 9.48 -8.85 8.30
N PRO A 20 9.21 -10.11 7.94
CA PRO A 20 9.69 -10.68 6.69
C PRO A 20 9.28 -9.83 5.49
N ASN A 21 10.20 -9.64 4.53
CA ASN A 21 9.98 -8.83 3.31
C ASN A 21 8.69 -9.19 2.57
N ILE A 22 8.33 -10.48 2.55
CA ILE A 22 7.08 -10.99 1.99
C ILE A 22 5.84 -10.45 2.71
N VAL A 23 5.86 -10.32 4.03
CA VAL A 23 4.76 -9.73 4.82
C VAL A 23 4.65 -8.23 4.54
N ALA A 24 5.77 -7.54 4.33
CA ALA A 24 5.79 -6.14 3.93
C ALA A 24 5.08 -5.89 2.59
N VAL A 25 5.39 -6.74 1.59
CA VAL A 25 4.75 -6.68 0.27
C VAL A 25 3.27 -7.04 0.37
N VAL A 26 2.91 -8.12 1.07
CA VAL A 26 1.51 -8.55 1.23
C VAL A 26 0.68 -7.51 1.98
N ALA A 27 1.23 -6.87 3.03
CA ALA A 27 0.54 -5.80 3.75
C ALA A 27 0.31 -4.57 2.85
N THR A 28 1.29 -4.23 2.02
CA THR A 28 1.20 -3.12 1.07
C THR A 28 0.14 -3.40 0.00
N MET A 29 0.14 -4.62 -0.57
CA MET A 29 -0.88 -5.07 -1.52
C MET A 29 -2.27 -5.07 -0.90
N ARG A 30 -2.42 -5.58 0.33
CA ARG A 30 -3.70 -5.60 1.04
C ARG A 30 -4.22 -4.18 1.29
N LYS A 31 -3.35 -3.25 1.66
CA LYS A 31 -3.70 -1.82 1.83
C LYS A 31 -4.15 -1.20 0.52
N LEU A 32 -3.45 -1.47 -0.59
CA LEU A 32 -3.84 -1.00 -1.93
C LEU A 32 -5.18 -1.59 -2.39
N LEU A 33 -5.39 -2.89 -2.20
CA LEU A 33 -6.63 -3.57 -2.52
C LEU A 33 -7.80 -3.04 -1.68
N THR A 34 -7.56 -2.70 -0.42
CA THR A 34 -8.56 -2.11 0.47
C THR A 34 -8.96 -0.71 0.01
N ILE A 35 -7.99 0.11 -0.42
CA ILE A 35 -8.27 1.44 -1.00
C ILE A 35 -9.07 1.30 -2.30
N LEU A 36 -8.65 0.39 -3.18
CA LEU A 36 -9.37 0.11 -4.42
C LEU A 36 -10.81 -0.36 -4.15
N ASN A 37 -10.98 -1.29 -3.21
CA ASN A 37 -12.29 -1.79 -2.81
C ASN A 37 -13.17 -0.67 -2.21
N ALA A 38 -12.57 0.24 -1.45
CA ALA A 38 -13.26 1.43 -0.95
C ALA A 38 -13.67 2.38 -2.08
N ILE A 39 -12.80 2.63 -3.06
CA ILE A 39 -13.10 3.48 -4.24
C ILE A 39 -14.24 2.89 -5.08
N VAL A 40 -14.19 1.58 -5.34
CA VAL A 40 -15.25 0.89 -6.09
C VAL A 40 -16.57 0.93 -5.34
N ARG A 41 -16.54 0.72 -4.01
CA ARG A 41 -17.74 0.81 -3.16
C ARG A 41 -18.31 2.23 -3.09
N ASP A 42 -17.45 3.24 -2.94
CA ASP A 42 -17.85 4.64 -2.79
C ASP A 42 -18.09 5.35 -4.14
N GLN A 43 -17.83 4.69 -5.28
CA GLN A 43 -17.79 5.27 -6.64
C GLN A 43 -17.03 6.61 -6.72
N LYS A 44 -16.08 6.84 -5.81
CA LYS A 44 -15.30 8.07 -5.78
C LYS A 44 -14.01 7.87 -6.56
N PRO A 45 -13.63 8.81 -7.45
CA PRO A 45 -12.36 8.73 -8.16
C PRO A 45 -11.19 8.74 -7.18
N TRP A 46 -10.11 8.05 -7.56
CA TRP A 46 -8.88 7.94 -6.77
C TRP A 46 -8.36 9.33 -6.38
N GLN A 47 -8.49 9.68 -5.10
CA GLN A 47 -7.87 10.88 -4.54
C GLN A 47 -6.47 10.51 -4.05
N THR A 48 -5.46 11.02 -4.75
CA THR A 48 -4.08 10.98 -4.25
C THR A 48 -4.01 12.00 -3.11
N ALA A 49 -3.99 11.51 -1.88
CA ALA A 49 -3.82 12.33 -0.69
C ALA A 49 -2.40 12.92 -0.61
#